data_AF-A0A7K9K920-F1
#
_entry.id   AF-A0A7K9K920-F1
#
_cell.length_a   1.000
_cell.length_b   1.000
_cell.length_c   1.000
_cell.angle_alpha   90.00
_cell.angle_beta   90.00
_cell.angle_gamma   90.00
#
_symmetry.space_group_name_H-M   'P 1'
#
loop_
_entity.id
_entity.type
_entity.pdbx_description
1 polymer ?
#
loop_
_entity_poly.entity_id
_entity_poly.type
_entity_poly.pdbx_seq_one_letter_code
_entity_poly.pdbx_strand_id
1 'polypeptide(L)' 'TTPAPLERFTVNFTITNLRYTSDLENPDSAKFRATRRVMNMMLDRLLKESSIGPTFHGCQTTDFRY' A
#
# COMPACT_ATOMS: atom_id res chain seq x y z
N THR A 1 0.48 3.55 -31.24
CA THR A 1 1.60 3.31 -30.30
C THR A 1 1.08 2.39 -29.21
N THR A 2 1.65 1.20 -29.05
CA THR A 2 1.22 0.24 -28.01
C THR A 2 1.61 0.79 -26.63
N PRO A 3 0.71 0.83 -25.63
CA PRO A 3 1.08 1.26 -24.29
C PRO A 3 2.17 0.33 -23.73
N ALA A 4 3.17 0.91 -23.06
CA ALA A 4 4.22 0.15 -22.42
C ALA A 4 3.62 -0.83 -21.37
N PRO A 5 4.23 -2.01 -21.16
CA PRO A 5 3.76 -2.95 -20.14
C PRO A 5 3.75 -2.33 -18.75
N LEU A 6 2.73 -2.64 -17.96
CA LEU A 6 2.69 -2.26 -16.54
C LEU A 6 3.67 -3.09 -15.74
N GLU A 7 4.62 -2.43 -15.10
CA GLU A 7 5.56 -3.07 -14.18
C GLU A 7 5.04 -3.01 -12.74
N ARG A 8 5.20 -4.11 -12.00
CA ARG A 8 4.85 -4.19 -10.57
C ARG A 8 6.13 -4.27 -9.76
N PHE A 9 6.22 -3.44 -8.73
CA PHE A 9 7.31 -3.49 -7.77
C PHE A 9 6.75 -3.50 -6.35
N THR A 10 7.54 -4.02 -5.41
CA THR A 10 7.20 -4.08 -3.99
C THR A 10 8.07 -3.10 -3.23
N VAL A 11 7.46 -2.27 -2.39
CA VAL A 11 8.16 -1.39 -1.47
C VAL A 11 7.90 -1.85 -0.05
N ASN A 12 8.97 -1.90 0.73
CA ASN A 12 8.93 -2.20 2.14
C ASN A 12 9.26 -0.93 2.92
N PHE A 13 8.37 -0.52 3.81
CA PHE A 13 8.56 0.64 4.68
C PHE A 13 8.00 0.35 6.08
N THR A 14 8.49 1.07 7.07
CA THR A 14 8.07 0.92 8.47
C THR A 14 7.09 2.03 8.83
N ILE A 15 5.95 1.65 9.41
CA ILE A 15 4.96 2.58 9.94
C ILE A 15 5.25 2.77 11.43
N THR A 16 5.88 3.88 11.79
CA THR A 16 6.32 4.12 13.18
C THR A 16 5.18 4.50 14.13
N ASN A 17 4.05 4.99 13.60
CA ASN A 17 2.89 5.45 14.35
C ASN A 17 1.75 4.43 14.42
N LEU A 18 1.99 3.16 14.06
CA LEU A 18 1.02 2.07 14.15
C LEU A 18 1.60 0.93 14.97
N ARG A 19 1.02 0.68 16.15
CA ARG A 19 1.42 -0.46 16.99
C ARG A 19 0.95 -1.76 16.35
N TYR A 20 1.90 -2.67 16.12
CA TYR A 20 1.59 -4.02 15.64
C TYR A 20 0.79 -4.83 16.68
N THR A 21 -0.16 -5.63 16.21
CA THR A 21 -1.01 -6.52 17.01
C THR A 21 -1.32 -7.78 16.20
N SER A 22 -1.65 -8.89 16.84
CA SER A 22 -2.05 -10.15 16.16
C SER A 22 -3.20 -9.95 15.15
N ASP A 23 -4.10 -9.00 15.38
CA ASP A 23 -5.15 -8.69 14.39
C ASP A 23 -4.57 -8.18 13.05
N LEU A 24 -3.41 -7.52 13.04
CA LEU A 24 -2.74 -7.08 11.82
C LEU A 24 -2.01 -8.22 11.11
N GLU A 25 -1.81 -9.36 11.77
CA GLU A 25 -1.29 -10.58 11.14
C GLU A 25 -2.40 -11.33 10.40
N ASN A 26 -3.66 -11.17 10.82
CA ASN A 26 -4.80 -11.88 10.25
C ASN A 26 -5.50 -11.04 9.16
N PRO A 27 -5.44 -11.45 7.87
CA PRO A 27 -6.07 -10.72 6.76
C PRO A 27 -7.59 -10.56 6.87
N ASP A 28 -8.25 -11.47 7.58
CA ASP A 28 -9.71 -11.48 7.77
C ASP A 28 -10.18 -10.57 8.90
N SER A 29 -9.24 -10.08 9.74
CA SER A 29 -9.60 -9.23 10.87
C SER A 29 -10.14 -7.88 10.40
N ALA A 30 -11.07 -7.33 11.18
CA ALA A 30 -11.59 -5.99 10.91
C ALA A 30 -10.47 -4.93 10.94
N LYS A 31 -9.48 -5.09 11.82
CA LYS A 31 -8.36 -4.16 11.96
C LYS A 31 -7.42 -4.20 10.76
N PHE A 32 -7.10 -5.39 10.24
CA PHE A 32 -6.30 -5.54 9.03
C PHE A 32 -6.99 -4.85 7.85
N ARG A 33 -8.26 -5.18 7.61
CA ARG A 33 -9.02 -4.60 6.48
C ARG A 33 -9.14 -3.09 6.57
N ALA A 34 -9.40 -2.55 7.76
CA ALA A 34 -9.46 -1.10 7.99
C ALA A 34 -8.10 -0.44 7.74
N THR A 35 -7.03 -0.98 8.33
CA THR A 35 -5.66 -0.44 8.17
C THR A 35 -5.21 -0.50 6.72
N ARG A 36 -5.43 -1.62 6.03
CA ARG A 36 -5.15 -1.80 4.61
C ARG A 36 -5.84 -0.74 3.75
N ARG A 37 -7.12 -0.46 4.01
CA ARG A 37 -7.89 0.55 3.28
C ARG A 37 -7.29 1.95 3.45
N VAL A 38 -6.95 2.31 4.69
CA VAL A 38 -6.32 3.61 4.99
C VAL A 38 -4.95 3.73 4.32
N MET A 39 -4.11 2.71 4.43
CA MET A 39 -2.78 2.69 3.82
C MET A 39 -2.84 2.79 2.29
N ASN A 40 -3.75 2.05 1.65
CA ASN A 40 -3.93 2.13 0.20
C ASN A 40 -4.32 3.54 -0.24
N MET A 41 -5.26 4.19 0.46
CA MET A 41 -5.67 5.56 0.13
C MET A 41 -4.50 6.54 0.28
N MET A 42 -3.73 6.44 1.37
CA MET A 42 -2.63 7.35 1.65
C MET A 42 -1.49 7.18 0.65
N LEU A 43 -1.08 5.94 0.37
CA LEU A 43 -0.02 5.63 -0.58
C LEU A 43 -0.43 6.00 -2.00
N ASP A 44 -1.66 5.71 -2.41
CA ASP A 44 -2.15 6.05 -3.74
C ASP A 44 -2.10 7.57 -3.99
N ARG A 45 -2.52 8.36 -3.00
CA ARG A 45 -2.42 9.82 -3.07
C ARG A 45 -0.97 10.28 -3.13
N LEU A 46 -0.12 9.79 -2.22
CA LEU A 46 1.28 10.20 -2.14
C LEU A 46 2.03 9.89 -3.43
N LEU A 47 1.82 8.71 -4.01
CA LEU A 47 2.51 8.29 -5.23
C LEU A 47 2.01 9.04 -6.45
N LYS A 48 0.71 9.39 -6.51
CA LYS A 48 0.16 10.29 -7.55
C LYS A 48 0.75 11.70 -7.49
N GLU A 49 1.08 12.19 -6.30
CA GLU A 49 1.70 13.51 -6.10
C GLU A 49 3.24 13.48 -6.25
N SER A 50 3.84 12.30 -6.46
CA SER A 50 5.29 12.13 -6.59
C SER A 50 5.79 12.26 -8.05
N SER A 51 7.10 12.15 -8.24
CA SER A 51 7.72 12.16 -9.58
C SER A 51 7.25 11.01 -10.49
N ILE A 52 6.75 9.90 -9.93
CA ILE A 52 6.21 8.78 -10.71
C ILE A 52 4.71 8.91 -11.00
N GLY A 53 4.04 9.93 -10.45
CA GLY A 53 2.60 10.14 -10.57
C GLY A 53 2.05 10.03 -12.00
N PRO A 54 2.69 10.64 -13.02
CA PRO A 54 2.22 10.55 -14.41
C PRO A 54 2.14 9.13 -15.00
N THR A 55 2.92 8.18 -14.46
CA THR A 55 2.97 6.78 -14.93
C THR A 55 2.46 5.80 -13.87
N PHE A 56 1.98 6.29 -12.72
CA PHE A 56 1.55 5.46 -11.62
C PHE A 56 0.06 5.09 -11.76
N HIS A 57 -0.24 3.79 -11.72
CA HIS A 57 -1.60 3.28 -11.92
C HIS A 57 -2.32 2.91 -10.62
N GLY A 58 -1.59 2.70 -9.52
CA GLY A 58 -2.15 2.33 -8.23
C GLY A 58 -1.25 1.40 -7.43
N CYS A 59 -1.60 1.22 -6.16
CA CYS A 59 -0.90 0.32 -5.25
C CYS A 59 -1.88 -0.45 -4.36
N GLN A 60 -1.39 -1.51 -3.75
CA GLN A 60 -2.12 -2.28 -2.76
C GLN A 60 -1.17 -2.78 -1.68
N THR A 61 -1.54 -2.55 -0.42
CA THR A 61 -0.87 -3.14 0.74
C THR A 61 -1.17 -4.63 0.76
N THR A 62 -0.10 -5.43 0.75
CA THR A 62 -0.18 -6.90 0.72
C THR A 62 -0.15 -7.50 2.12
N ASP A 63 0.64 -6.92 3.03
CA ASP A 63 0.96 -7.52 4.32
C ASP A 63 1.27 -6.45 5.38
N PHE A 64 1.04 -6.78 6.65
CA PHE A 64 1.57 -6.06 7.80
C PHE A 64 2.42 -7.02 8.60
N ARG A 65 3.69 -6.67 8.81
CA ARG A 65 4.67 -7.50 9.51
C ARG A 65 5.36 -6.72 10.62
N TYR A 66 5.90 -7.46 11.58
CA TYR A 66 6.79 -6.92 12.62
C TYR A 66 8.20 -6.68 12.06
#